data_AF-A0A336N6I5-F1
#
_entry.id   AF-A0A336N6I5-F1
#
_cell.length_a   1.000
_cell.length_b   1.000
_cell.length_c   1.000
_cell.angle_alpha   90.00
_cell.angle_beta   90.00
_cell.angle_gamma   90.00
#
_symmetry.space_group_name_H-M   'P 1'
#
loop_
_entity.id
_entity.type
_entity.pdbx_description
1 polymer ?
#
loop_
_entity_poly.entity_id
_entity_poly.type
_entity_poly.pdbx_seq_one_letter_code
_entity_poly.pdbx_strand_id
1 'polypeptide(L)' 'MLDSLVLGENVRRWKKQQGIIGNVRDRFTTEQLNTLKTLQATNTALINLGMNYYERKGRLITLAERERHHS' A
#
# COMPACT_ATOMS: atom_id res chain seq x y z
N MET A 1 0.86 -5.33 -4.55
CA MET A 1 -0.46 -4.86 -4.10
C MET A 1 -0.32 -3.68 -3.15
N LEU A 2 0.29 -3.85 -1.97
CA LEU A 2 0.40 -2.79 -0.96
C LEU A 2 1.08 -1.52 -1.47
N ASP A 3 2.18 -1.64 -2.22
CA ASP A 3 2.87 -0.47 -2.77
C ASP A 3 1.95 0.35 -3.70
N SER A 4 1.08 -0.31 -4.47
CA SER A 4 0.07 0.38 -5.29
C SER A 4 -1.01 1.06 -4.44
N LEU A 5 -1.36 0.49 -3.28
CA LEU A 5 -2.34 1.11 -2.38
C LEU A 5 -1.77 2.37 -1.73
N VAL A 6 -0.50 2.32 -1.29
CA VAL A 6 0.23 3.48 -0.75
C VAL A 6 0.27 4.61 -1.80
N LEU A 7 0.65 4.28 -3.04
CA LEU A 7 0.76 5.26 -4.13
C LEU A 7 -0.60 5.75 -4.65
N GLY A 8 -1.68 5.00 -4.45
CA GLY A 8 -3.00 5.29 -5.04
C GLY A 8 -3.11 5.00 -6.52
N GLU A 9 -2.08 4.43 -7.13
CA GLU A 9 -2.10 3.97 -8.50
C GLU A 9 -1.29 2.70 -8.68
N ASN A 10 -1.28 2.14 -9.88
CA ASN A 10 -0.49 0.95 -10.16
C ASN A 10 1.01 1.25 -10.05
N VAL A 11 1.72 0.54 -9.17
CA VAL A 11 3.17 0.71 -8.94
C VAL A 11 4.01 0.66 -10.23
N ARG A 12 3.62 -0.15 -11.23
CA ARG A 12 4.36 -0.23 -12.50
C ARG A 12 4.16 1.03 -13.35
N ARG A 13 2.93 1.57 -13.35
CA ARG A 13 2.60 2.83 -14.03
C ARG A 13 3.34 3.99 -13.38
N TRP A 14 3.28 4.09 -12.06
CA TRP A 14 4.00 5.10 -11.29
C TRP A 14 5.51 5.04 -11.55
N LYS A 15 6.13 3.85 -11.47
CA LYS A 15 7.57 3.67 -11.77
C LYS A 15 7.93 4.14 -13.17
N LYS A 16 7.09 3.84 -14.17
CA LYS A 16 7.30 4.29 -15.56
C LYS A 16 7.24 5.81 -15.67
N GLN A 17 6.27 6.45 -15.01
CA GLN A 17 6.12 7.91 -15.01
C GLN A 17 7.31 8.61 -14.33
N GLN A 18 7.82 8.02 -13.24
CA GLN A 18 8.94 8.56 -12.48
C GLN A 18 10.32 8.20 -13.08
N GLY A 19 10.36 7.38 -14.13
CA GLY A 19 11.61 6.93 -14.75
C GLY A 19 12.49 6.04 -13.86
N ILE A 20 11.90 5.30 -12.92
CA ILE A 20 12.64 4.60 -11.86
C ILE A 20 12.81 3.12 -12.18
N ILE A 21 14.08 2.72 -12.24
CA ILE A 21 14.52 1.32 -12.29
C ILE A 21 15.04 0.97 -10.89
N GLY A 22 14.40 0.02 -10.20
CA GLY A 22 14.77 -0.36 -8.83
C GLY A 22 13.59 -0.52 -7.86
N ASN A 23 13.88 -0.49 -6.56
CA ASN A 23 12.88 -0.60 -5.51
C ASN A 23 12.07 0.71 -5.41
N VAL A 24 10.74 0.60 -5.45
CA VAL A 24 9.86 1.78 -5.39
C VAL A 24 9.87 2.44 -4.01
N ARG A 25 10.16 1.66 -2.96
CA ARG A 25 10.10 2.13 -1.57
C ARG A 25 11.22 3.10 -1.22
N ASP A 26 12.31 3.09 -1.98
CA ASP A 26 13.42 4.04 -1.83
C ASP A 26 12.99 5.48 -2.18
N ARG A 27 11.79 5.64 -2.74
CA ARG A 27 11.21 6.90 -3.17
C ARG A 27 9.94 7.27 -2.42
N PHE A 28 9.55 6.44 -1.45
CA PHE A 28 8.41 6.73 -0.62
C PHE A 28 8.77 7.84 0.37
N THR A 29 7.83 8.77 0.59
CA THR A 29 7.92 9.72 1.70
C THR A 29 7.82 8.99 3.03
N THR A 30 8.19 9.67 4.14
CA THR A 30 8.03 9.13 5.49
C THR A 30 6.57 8.72 5.77
N GLU A 31 5.60 9.51 5.33
CA GLU A 31 4.17 9.21 5.44
C GLU A 31 3.76 7.97 4.65
N GLN A 32 4.26 7.84 3.42
CA GLN A 32 4.02 6.65 2.58
C GLN A 32 4.64 5.39 3.21
N LEU A 33 5.81 5.50 3.82
CA LEU A 33 6.43 4.40 4.56
C LEU A 33 5.64 4.04 5.82
N ASN A 34 5.08 5.02 6.54
CA ASN A 34 4.21 4.78 7.68
C ASN A 34 2.92 4.07 7.26
N THR A 35 2.29 4.56 6.19
CA THR A 35 1.12 3.91 5.59
C THR A 35 1.43 2.47 5.18
N LEU A 36 2.59 2.23 4.56
CA LEU A 36 3.03 0.89 4.19
C LEU A 36 3.15 -0.03 5.40
N LYS A 37 3.74 0.44 6.52
CA LYS A 37 3.86 -0.33 7.76
C LYS A 37 2.48 -0.70 8.31
N THR A 38 1.56 0.26 8.38
CA THR A 38 0.16 0.04 8.83
C THR A 38 -0.54 -1.01 7.96
N LEU A 39 -0.42 -0.90 6.63
CA LEU A 39 -1.03 -1.84 5.69
C LEU A 39 -0.41 -3.25 5.80
N GLN A 40 0.91 -3.36 6.02
CA GLN A 40 1.59 -4.66 6.22
C GLN A 40 1.13 -5.36 7.49
N ALA A 41 1.08 -4.64 8.61
CA ALA A 41 0.59 -5.16 9.88
C ALA A 41 -0.88 -5.60 9.77
N THR A 42 -1.72 -4.75 9.19
CA THR A 42 -3.14 -5.06 8.98
C THR A 42 -3.32 -6.28 8.08
N ASN A 43 -2.63 -6.34 6.94
CA ASN A 43 -2.73 -7.48 6.02
C ASN A 43 -2.34 -8.80 6.70
N THR A 44 -1.32 -8.78 7.56
CA THR A 44 -0.91 -9.95 8.36
C THR A 44 -2.01 -10.38 9.33
N ALA A 45 -2.60 -9.44 10.06
CA ALA A 45 -3.73 -9.73 10.95
C ALA A 45 -4.93 -10.33 10.19
N LEU A 46 -5.27 -9.79 9.02
CA LEU A 46 -6.38 -10.31 8.23
C LEU A 46 -6.10 -11.72 7.66
N ILE A 47 -4.84 -12.04 7.33
CA ILE A 47 -4.44 -13.41 6.96
C ILE A 47 -4.67 -14.36 8.14
N ASN A 48 -4.24 -13.95 9.34
CA ASN A 48 -4.39 -14.77 10.55
C ASN A 48 -5.86 -14.99 10.93
N LEU A 49 -6.75 -14.08 10.55
CA LEU A 49 -8.20 -14.22 10.67
C LEU A 49 -8.84 -15.09 9.59
N GLY A 50 -8.05 -15.70 8.70
CA GLY A 50 -8.54 -16.58 7.64
C GLY A 50 -9.19 -15.87 6.45
N MET A 51 -9.04 -14.54 6.33
CA MET A 51 -9.67 -13.79 5.25
C MET A 51 -9.01 -14.06 3.90
N ASN A 52 -9.83 -14.25 2.88
CA ASN A 52 -9.36 -14.50 1.54
C ASN A 52 -8.77 -13.23 0.90
N TYR A 53 -8.12 -13.39 -0.26
CA TYR A 53 -7.45 -12.29 -0.94
C TYR A 53 -8.37 -11.10 -1.25
N TYR A 54 -9.61 -11.35 -1.71
CA TYR A 54 -10.54 -10.30 -2.13
C TYR A 54 -11.05 -9.52 -0.93
N GLU A 55 -11.38 -10.20 0.17
CA GLU A 55 -11.79 -9.57 1.44
C GLU A 55 -10.68 -8.67 1.99
N ARG A 56 -9.44 -9.19 2.03
CA ARG A 56 -8.27 -8.42 2.46
C ARG A 56 -8.03 -7.21 1.58
N LYS A 57 -8.08 -7.39 0.27
CA LYS A 57 -7.89 -6.30 -0.69
C LYS A 57 -8.90 -5.18 -0.47
N GLY A 58 -10.18 -5.50 -0.28
CA GLY A 58 -11.23 -4.50 -0.01
C GLY A 58 -10.95 -3.69 1.24
N ARG A 59 -10.66 -4.37 2.37
CA ARG A 59 -10.35 -3.69 3.65
C ARG A 59 -9.10 -2.82 3.56
N LEU A 60 -8.06 -3.29 2.86
CA LEU A 60 -6.80 -2.56 2.71
C LEU A 60 -6.93 -1.34 1.80
N ILE A 61 -7.84 -1.35 0.81
CA ILE A 61 -8.14 -0.16 -0.01
C ILE A 61 -8.74 0.93 0.88
N THR A 62 -9.80 0.61 1.63
CA THR A 62 -10.44 1.57 2.54
C THR A 62 -9.46 2.12 3.58
N LEU A 63 -8.61 1.26 4.14
CA LEU A 63 -7.59 1.70 5.08
C LEU A 63 -6.56 2.63 4.42
N ALA A 64 -6.04 2.29 3.24
CA ALA A 64 -5.07 3.12 2.53
C ALA A 64 -5.63 4.50 2.17
N GLU A 65 -6.90 4.57 1.76
CA GLU A 65 -7.59 5.83 1.52
C GLU A 65 -7.66 6.67 2.80
N ARG A 66 -8.04 6.06 3.93
CA ARG A 66 -8.09 6.75 5.22
C ARG A 66 -6.74 7.34 5.62
N GLU A 67 -5.67 6.57 5.56
CA GLU A 67 -4.34 7.03 6.00
C GLU A 67 -3.82 8.21 5.16
N ARG A 68 -4.14 8.25 3.85
CA ARG A 68 -3.77 9.38 2.97
C ARG A 68 -4.50 10.69 3.28
N HIS A 69 -5.69 10.62 3.85
CA HIS A 69 -6.47 11.82 4.22
C HIS A 69 -6.11 12.37 5.61
N HIS A 70 -5.32 11.64 6.40
CA HIS A 70 -4.87 12.05 7.73
C HIS A 70 -3.40 12.52 7.75
N SER A 71 -2.73 12.52 6.59
CA SER A 71 -1.34 12.99 6.39
C SER A 71 -1.37 14.37 5.73
#